data_AF-A0A1F8R680-F1
#
_entry.id   AF-A0A1F8R680-F1
#
_cell.length_a   1.000
_cell.length_b   1.000
_cell.length_c   1.000
_cell.angle_alpha   90.00
_cell.angle_beta   90.00
_cell.angle_gamma   90.00
#
_symmetry.space_group_name_H-M   'P 1'
#
loop_
_entity.id
_entity.type
_entity.pdbx_description
1 polymer ?
#
loop_
_entity_poly.entity_id
_entity_poly.type
_entity_poly.pdbx_seq_one_letter_code
_entity_poly.pdbx_strand_id
1 'polypeptide(L)'
;MIFVFNSVYPMVNRSSQAMVSMAEQVDERMKSRINVVHAANSANRTSVYLWVKNVGTQRITNVDDSDLFFGQEDNFERIPYTGDAGGDYPQWDFILENDTEWQTSATLKITISYSSDPGAGTYYSKFIIPNGISDEYYFSM
;
A
#
# COMPACT_ATOMS: atom_id res chain seq x y z
N MET A 1 2.37 17.78 -53.80
CA MET A 1 3.11 17.74 -52.51
C MET A 1 2.10 17.95 -51.38
N ILE A 2 1.32 16.92 -51.02
CA ILE A 2 0.30 16.98 -49.97
C ILE A 2 0.28 15.60 -49.30
N PHE A 3 1.16 15.35 -48.32
CA PHE A 3 1.14 14.12 -47.52
C PHE A 3 1.74 14.27 -46.11
N VAL A 4 1.73 15.47 -45.52
CA VAL A 4 2.34 15.67 -44.18
C VAL A 4 1.40 16.30 -43.13
N PHE A 5 0.22 16.79 -43.51
CA PHE A 5 -0.67 17.48 -42.55
C PHE A 5 -1.62 16.56 -41.75
N ASN A 6 -1.79 15.29 -42.15
CA ASN A 6 -2.72 14.36 -41.48
C ASN A 6 -2.06 13.30 -40.57
N SER A 7 -0.73 13.26 -40.48
CA SER A 7 0.00 12.26 -39.68
C SER A 7 0.56 12.80 -38.36
N VAL A 8 0.66 14.12 -38.19
CA VAL A 8 1.23 14.75 -36.98
C VAL A 8 0.17 15.07 -35.91
N TYR A 9 -1.08 15.30 -36.31
CA TYR A 9 -2.22 15.55 -35.41
C TYR A 9 -2.45 14.45 -34.36
N PRO A 10 -2.43 13.15 -34.72
CA PRO A 10 -2.61 12.06 -33.75
C PRO A 10 -1.47 12.01 -32.72
N MET A 11 -0.26 12.44 -33.10
CA MET A 11 0.94 12.34 -32.28
C MET A 11 1.05 13.47 -31.26
N VAL A 12 0.63 14.68 -31.62
CA VAL A 12 0.49 15.82 -30.69
C VAL A 12 -0.59 15.56 -29.65
N ASN A 13 -1.73 14.96 -30.04
CA ASN A 13 -2.79 14.59 -29.11
C ASN A 13 -2.35 13.50 -28.13
N ARG A 14 -1.64 12.46 -28.61
CA ARG A 14 -1.07 11.41 -27.73
C ARG A 14 -0.02 11.95 -26.76
N SER A 15 0.82 12.88 -27.21
CA SER A 15 1.82 13.52 -26.35
C SER A 15 1.17 14.41 -25.29
N SER A 16 0.12 15.14 -25.66
CA SER A 16 -0.66 15.97 -24.73
C SER A 16 -1.39 15.12 -23.70
N GLN A 17 -2.00 14.01 -24.12
CA GLN A 17 -2.64 13.04 -23.22
C GLN A 17 -1.63 12.38 -22.26
N ALA A 18 -0.44 12.02 -22.74
CA ALA A 18 0.63 11.46 -21.90
C ALA A 18 1.16 12.48 -20.88
N MET A 19 1.29 13.76 -21.26
CA MET A 19 1.67 14.82 -20.31
C MET A 19 0.58 15.07 -19.26
N VAL A 20 -0.70 15.03 -19.63
CA VAL A 20 -1.82 15.15 -18.70
C VAL A 20 -1.83 13.98 -17.71
N SER A 21 -1.68 12.74 -18.18
CA SER A 21 -1.67 11.56 -17.29
C SER A 21 -0.43 11.52 -16.38
N MET A 22 0.71 12.06 -16.82
CA MET A 22 1.89 12.26 -15.97
C MET A 22 1.60 13.31 -14.88
N ALA A 23 0.97 14.43 -15.24
CA ALA A 23 0.60 15.46 -14.29
C ALA A 23 -0.41 14.94 -13.25
N GLU A 24 -1.39 14.13 -13.67
CA GLU A 24 -2.35 13.47 -12.79
C GLU A 24 -1.67 12.51 -11.81
N GLN A 25 -0.75 11.66 -12.27
CA GLN A 25 0.02 10.75 -11.40
C GLN A 25 0.89 11.52 -10.37
N VAL A 26 1.49 12.64 -10.78
CA VAL A 26 2.26 13.49 -9.88
C VAL A 26 1.35 14.15 -8.85
N ASP A 27 0.22 14.71 -9.27
CA ASP A 27 -0.77 15.31 -8.38
C ASP A 27 -1.33 14.30 -7.38
N GLU A 28 -1.58 13.06 -7.81
CA GLU A 28 -2.03 11.97 -6.96
C GLU A 28 -1.00 11.65 -5.87
N ARG A 29 0.27 11.45 -6.26
CA ARG A 29 1.37 11.22 -5.30
C ARG A 29 1.58 12.37 -4.34
N MET A 30 1.37 13.62 -4.77
CA MET A 30 1.48 14.79 -3.89
C MET A 30 0.35 14.85 -2.86
N LYS A 31 -0.84 14.34 -3.20
CA LYS A 31 -2.03 14.38 -2.34
C LYS A 31 -2.19 13.14 -1.47
N SER A 32 -1.67 11.99 -1.89
CA SER A 32 -1.67 10.77 -1.10
C SER A 32 -0.58 10.79 -0.04
N ARG A 33 -0.97 10.55 1.21
CA ARG A 33 -0.04 10.33 2.33
C ARG A 33 -0.66 9.33 3.29
N ILE A 34 0.16 8.41 3.78
CA ILE A 34 -0.23 7.46 4.82
C ILE A 34 0.68 7.61 6.03
N ASN A 35 0.21 7.15 7.18
CA ASN A 35 1.04 6.99 8.36
C ASN A 35 0.68 5.70 9.09
N VAL A 36 1.68 4.87 9.40
CA VAL A 36 1.52 3.73 10.30
C VAL A 36 1.49 4.27 11.72
N VAL A 37 0.31 4.34 12.31
CA VAL A 37 0.08 4.99 13.61
C VAL A 37 0.40 4.06 14.79
N HIS A 38 0.27 2.75 14.59
CA HIS A 38 0.54 1.76 15.63
C HIS A 38 0.71 0.35 15.08
N ALA A 39 1.37 -0.49 15.87
CA ALA A 39 1.49 -1.92 15.63
C ALA A 39 1.33 -2.69 16.96
N ALA A 40 0.71 -3.87 16.90
CA ALA A 40 0.55 -4.76 18.05
C ALA A 40 0.49 -6.23 17.60
N ASN A 41 0.56 -7.16 18.53
CA ASN A 41 0.44 -8.60 18.25
C ASN A 41 -0.52 -9.28 19.23
N SER A 42 -1.05 -10.44 18.81
CA SER A 42 -1.75 -11.35 19.70
C SER A 42 -0.80 -11.95 20.73
N ALA A 43 -1.33 -12.44 21.85
CA ALA A 43 -0.54 -13.03 22.92
C ALA A 43 0.31 -14.23 22.49
N ASN A 44 -0.13 -14.96 21.46
CA ASN A 44 0.59 -16.09 20.85
C ASN A 44 1.38 -15.69 19.58
N ARG A 45 1.41 -14.40 19.22
CA ARG A 45 2.11 -13.82 18.05
C ARG A 45 1.74 -14.38 16.68
N THR A 46 0.71 -15.20 16.57
CA THR A 46 0.21 -15.69 15.27
C THR A 46 -0.56 -14.63 14.50
N SER A 47 -0.92 -13.53 15.14
CA SER A 47 -1.59 -12.40 14.50
C SER A 47 -0.90 -11.10 14.87
N VAL A 48 -0.60 -10.30 13.87
CA VAL A 48 0.03 -9.00 14.00
C VAL A 48 -0.91 -7.96 13.39
N TYR A 49 -1.09 -6.86 14.07
CA TYR A 49 -1.98 -5.78 13.68
C TYR A 49 -1.14 -4.55 13.37
N LEU A 50 -1.37 -3.94 12.20
CA LEU A 50 -0.84 -2.62 11.85
C LEU A 50 -2.03 -1.69 11.61
N TRP A 51 -1.99 -0.50 12.19
CA TRP A 51 -2.97 0.55 11.92
C TRP A 51 -2.33 1.60 11.03
N VAL A 52 -2.90 1.79 9.84
CA VAL A 52 -2.40 2.72 8.83
C VAL A 52 -3.47 3.76 8.54
N LYS A 53 -3.18 5.02 8.83
CA LYS A 53 -4.11 6.12 8.62
C LYS A 53 -3.83 6.83 7.30
N ASN A 54 -4.89 7.14 6.55
CA ASN A 54 -4.76 8.07 5.43
C ASN A 54 -4.69 9.50 5.98
N VAL A 55 -3.52 10.11 5.87
CA VAL A 55 -3.24 11.50 6.28
C VAL A 55 -3.09 12.44 5.08
N GLY A 56 -3.37 11.93 3.88
CA GLY A 56 -3.44 12.68 2.64
C GLY A 56 -4.80 13.32 2.42
N THR A 57 -4.96 13.98 1.28
CA THR A 57 -6.20 14.65 0.88
C THR A 57 -6.95 13.91 -0.23
N GLN A 58 -6.49 12.71 -0.59
CA GLN A 58 -7.12 11.85 -1.59
C GLN A 58 -7.48 10.50 -0.98
N ARG A 59 -8.60 9.95 -1.46
CA ARG A 59 -8.99 8.57 -1.19
C ARG A 59 -7.99 7.62 -1.82
N ILE A 60 -7.66 6.55 -1.10
CA ILE A 60 -6.85 5.45 -1.61
C ILE A 60 -7.79 4.29 -1.99
N THR A 61 -7.55 3.68 -3.15
CA THR A 61 -8.32 2.55 -3.68
C THR A 61 -7.39 1.37 -3.97
N ASN A 62 -7.96 0.18 -4.24
CA ASN A 62 -7.23 -1.06 -4.52
C ASN A 62 -6.15 -1.35 -3.47
N VAL A 63 -6.55 -1.37 -2.20
CA VAL A 63 -5.62 -1.60 -1.10
C VAL A 63 -4.98 -2.99 -1.21
N ASP A 64 -5.68 -3.95 -1.77
CA ASP A 64 -5.20 -5.28 -2.15
C ASP A 64 -3.99 -5.27 -3.11
N ASP A 65 -3.85 -4.25 -3.96
CA ASP A 65 -2.67 -4.06 -4.84
C ASP A 65 -1.46 -3.45 -4.10
N SER A 66 -1.55 -3.24 -2.77
CA SER A 66 -0.47 -2.67 -1.96
C SER A 66 0.62 -3.70 -1.63
N ASP A 67 1.83 -3.22 -1.39
CA ASP A 67 2.93 -4.07 -0.92
C ASP A 67 3.14 -3.91 0.59
N LEU A 68 3.22 -5.04 1.29
CA LEU A 68 3.56 -5.10 2.70
C LEU A 68 4.86 -5.88 2.88
N PHE A 69 5.90 -5.20 3.36
CA PHE A 69 7.12 -5.84 3.84
C PHE A 69 7.06 -5.95 5.35
N PHE A 70 7.36 -7.14 5.86
CA PHE A 70 7.24 -7.42 7.28
C PHE A 70 8.18 -8.54 7.72
N GLY A 71 8.72 -8.42 8.92
CA GLY A 71 9.51 -9.46 9.58
C GLY A 71 10.44 -8.87 10.62
N GLN A 72 11.38 -9.68 11.12
CA GLN A 72 12.41 -9.17 12.03
C GLN A 72 13.33 -8.19 11.29
N GLU A 73 13.95 -7.26 12.02
CA GLU A 73 14.78 -6.17 11.46
C GLU A 73 15.80 -6.64 10.40
N ASP A 74 16.41 -7.81 10.59
CA ASP A 74 17.39 -8.41 9.68
C ASP A 74 16.82 -9.52 8.77
N ASN A 75 15.53 -9.85 8.90
CA ASN A 75 14.88 -10.96 8.20
C ASN A 75 13.40 -10.65 7.92
N PHE A 76 13.17 -9.68 7.04
CA PHE A 76 11.85 -9.33 6.54
C PHE A 76 11.67 -9.79 5.09
N GLU A 77 10.42 -10.09 4.75
CA GLU A 77 10.03 -10.48 3.40
C GLU A 77 8.76 -9.73 2.97
N ARG A 78 8.42 -9.82 1.69
CA ARG A 78 7.13 -9.31 1.20
C ARG A 78 6.06 -10.33 1.57
N ILE A 79 5.08 -9.89 2.34
CA ILE A 79 3.93 -10.71 2.72
C ILE A 79 2.85 -10.58 1.64
N PRO A 80 2.37 -11.69 1.05
CA PRO A 80 1.29 -11.65 0.07
C PRO A 80 -0.05 -11.27 0.72
N TYR A 81 -0.88 -10.55 -0.04
CA TYR A 81 -2.28 -10.35 0.31
C TYR A 81 -3.01 -11.70 0.28
N THR A 82 -4.01 -11.91 1.12
CA THR A 82 -4.71 -13.20 1.28
C THR A 82 -5.26 -13.74 -0.05
N GLY A 83 -5.70 -12.86 -0.96
CA GLY A 83 -6.16 -13.23 -2.30
C GLY A 83 -5.07 -13.85 -3.19
N ASP A 84 -3.81 -13.50 -2.95
CA ASP A 84 -2.65 -13.95 -3.74
C ASP A 84 -1.83 -15.03 -3.02
N ALA A 85 -2.05 -15.22 -1.72
CA ALA A 85 -1.25 -16.12 -0.88
C ALA A 85 -1.48 -17.61 -1.18
N GLY A 86 -2.52 -17.98 -1.93
CA GLY A 86 -2.81 -19.39 -2.25
C GLY A 86 -3.16 -20.26 -1.03
N GLY A 87 -3.45 -19.64 0.11
CA GLY A 87 -3.66 -20.32 1.39
C GLY A 87 -2.40 -20.53 2.24
N ASP A 88 -1.23 -20.09 1.76
CA ASP A 88 0.03 -20.16 2.49
C ASP A 88 0.16 -19.04 3.54
N TYR A 89 1.10 -19.21 4.45
CA TYR A 89 1.42 -18.26 5.52
C TYR A 89 2.92 -17.93 5.50
N PRO A 90 3.33 -16.70 5.86
CA PRO A 90 2.48 -15.60 6.30
C PRO A 90 1.67 -14.95 5.17
N GLN A 91 0.52 -14.37 5.52
CA GLN A 91 -0.34 -13.62 4.60
C GLN A 91 -1.00 -12.46 5.35
N TRP A 92 -1.44 -11.42 4.63
CA TRP A 92 -2.13 -10.30 5.24
C TRP A 92 -3.52 -10.05 4.62
N ASP A 93 -4.40 -9.51 5.44
CA ASP A 93 -5.72 -9.00 5.06
C ASP A 93 -5.97 -7.66 5.75
N PHE A 94 -7.02 -6.94 5.38
CA PHE A 94 -7.34 -5.65 5.96
C PHE A 94 -8.83 -5.41 6.16
N ILE A 95 -9.12 -4.53 7.11
CA ILE A 95 -10.44 -3.90 7.26
C ILE A 95 -10.28 -2.40 7.45
N LEU A 96 -11.32 -1.63 7.11
CA LEU A 96 -11.43 -0.23 7.52
C LEU A 96 -12.21 -0.15 8.83
N GLU A 97 -11.62 0.46 9.86
CA GLU A 97 -12.22 0.45 11.20
C GLU A 97 -13.33 1.49 11.37
N ASN A 98 -13.21 2.64 10.71
CA ASN A 98 -14.05 3.79 10.94
C ASN A 98 -14.74 4.32 9.67
N ASP A 99 -14.63 3.59 8.55
CA ASP A 99 -15.19 3.98 7.27
C ASP A 99 -15.42 2.74 6.37
N THR A 100 -16.11 2.93 5.26
CA THR A 100 -16.29 1.92 4.18
C THR A 100 -15.30 2.11 3.04
N GLU A 101 -14.66 3.27 2.96
CA GLU A 101 -13.66 3.60 1.95
C GLU A 101 -12.44 4.24 2.62
N TRP A 102 -11.23 4.05 2.06
CA TRP A 102 -10.02 4.61 2.68
C TRP A 102 -9.82 6.10 2.36
N GLN A 103 -10.79 6.91 2.78
CA GLN A 103 -10.79 8.36 2.64
C GLN A 103 -9.80 9.02 3.62
N THR A 104 -9.62 10.33 3.48
CA THR A 104 -8.83 11.12 4.43
C THR A 104 -9.33 10.89 5.86
N SER A 105 -8.40 10.66 6.79
CA SER A 105 -8.64 10.31 8.20
C SER A 105 -9.20 8.91 8.48
N ALA A 106 -9.55 8.13 7.45
CA ALA A 106 -9.90 6.72 7.65
C ALA A 106 -8.66 5.88 8.02
N THR A 107 -8.89 4.87 8.86
CA THR A 107 -7.85 4.00 9.41
C THR A 107 -8.05 2.58 8.89
N LEU A 108 -7.02 2.09 8.22
CA LEU A 108 -6.89 0.72 7.76
C LEU A 108 -6.26 -0.10 8.87
N LYS A 109 -6.92 -1.19 9.28
CA LYS A 109 -6.32 -2.21 10.13
C LYS A 109 -5.89 -3.37 9.27
N ILE A 110 -4.58 -3.53 9.12
CA ILE A 110 -3.96 -4.68 8.49
C ILE A 110 -3.79 -5.77 9.55
N THR A 111 -4.13 -7.01 9.20
CA THR A 111 -3.87 -8.19 10.02
C THR A 111 -2.96 -9.14 9.26
N ILE A 112 -1.75 -9.33 9.77
CA ILE A 112 -0.80 -10.33 9.27
C ILE A 112 -1.00 -11.59 10.09
N SER A 113 -1.21 -12.70 9.41
CA SER A 113 -1.43 -14.01 10.02
C SER A 113 -0.24 -14.92 9.77
N TYR A 114 0.14 -15.67 10.79
CA TYR A 114 1.15 -16.71 10.74
C TYR A 114 0.54 -18.07 11.12
N SER A 115 1.09 -19.14 10.55
CA SER A 115 0.72 -20.52 10.91
C SER A 115 1.28 -20.95 12.28
N SER A 116 2.34 -20.30 12.74
CA SER A 116 3.00 -20.53 14.03
C SER A 116 3.66 -19.25 14.52
N ASP A 117 4.04 -19.22 15.79
CA ASP A 117 4.71 -18.07 16.41
C ASP A 117 6.02 -17.71 15.66
N PRO A 118 6.14 -16.50 15.07
CA PRO A 118 7.32 -16.08 14.32
C PRO A 118 8.50 -15.67 15.22
N GLY A 119 8.33 -15.67 16.54
CA GLY A 119 9.37 -15.34 17.52
C GLY A 119 9.21 -13.96 18.15
N ALA A 120 10.04 -13.69 19.17
CA ALA A 120 10.14 -12.39 19.83
C ALA A 120 11.19 -11.53 19.14
N GLY A 121 11.10 -10.22 19.28
CA GLY A 121 12.17 -9.31 18.86
C GLY A 121 11.67 -7.99 18.29
N THR A 122 12.58 -7.26 17.65
CA THR A 122 12.25 -6.04 16.91
C THR A 122 11.82 -6.41 15.50
N TYR A 123 10.64 -5.94 15.13
CA TYR A 123 10.04 -6.14 13.83
C TYR A 123 10.06 -4.84 13.03
N TYR A 124 10.33 -4.99 11.74
CA TYR A 124 10.19 -3.95 10.73
C TYR A 124 8.88 -4.17 9.97
N SER A 125 8.19 -3.07 9.69
CA SER A 125 7.05 -3.05 8.79
C SER A 125 7.17 -1.89 7.83
N LYS A 126 6.84 -2.13 6.56
CA LYS A 126 6.71 -1.08 5.54
C LYS A 126 5.50 -1.38 4.68
N PHE A 127 4.61 -0.40 4.60
CA PHE A 127 3.42 -0.49 3.78
C PHE A 127 3.51 0.51 2.63
N ILE A 128 3.33 0.05 1.39
CA ILE A 128 3.39 0.85 0.18
C ILE A 128 2.04 0.78 -0.52
N ILE A 129 1.36 1.93 -0.66
CA ILE A 129 0.09 2.02 -1.37
C ILE A 129 0.30 1.99 -2.90
N PRO A 130 -0.73 1.72 -3.72
CA PRO A 130 -0.56 1.42 -5.14
C PRO A 130 0.16 2.50 -5.96
N ASN A 131 0.05 3.76 -5.55
CA ASN A 131 0.74 4.86 -6.23
C ASN A 131 2.21 5.06 -5.78
N GLY A 132 2.72 4.21 -4.89
CA GLY A 132 4.12 4.13 -4.47
C GLY A 132 4.47 4.94 -3.23
N ILE A 133 3.52 5.65 -2.62
CA ILE A 133 3.74 6.29 -1.32
C ILE A 133 3.83 5.20 -0.25
N SER A 134 4.74 5.38 0.71
CA SER A 134 4.98 4.39 1.75
C SER A 134 5.22 5.04 3.11
N ASP A 135 4.98 4.28 4.16
CA ASP A 135 5.44 4.60 5.51
C ASP A 135 5.96 3.33 6.18
N GLU A 136 6.87 3.51 7.12
CA GLU A 136 7.56 2.41 7.81
C GLU A 136 7.47 2.57 9.34
N TYR A 137 7.50 1.44 10.03
CA TYR A 137 7.32 1.41 11.47
C TYR A 137 8.07 0.24 12.11
N TYR A 138 8.75 0.53 13.22
CA TYR A 138 9.43 -0.45 14.04
C TYR A 138 8.68 -0.66 15.35
N PHE A 139 8.58 -1.90 15.80
CA PHE A 139 7.99 -2.25 17.09
C PHE A 139 8.54 -3.57 17.60
N SER A 140 8.23 -3.90 18.85
CA SER A 140 8.71 -5.13 19.49
C SER A 140 7.54 -6.06 19.83
N MET A 141 7.76 -7.36 19.63
CA MET A 141 6.84 -8.46 19.99
C MET A 141 7.43 -9.40 21.04
#